data_AF-A0A4R5FEN8-F1
#
_entry.id   AF-A0A4R5FEN8-F1
#
_cell.length_a   1.000
_cell.length_b   1.000
_cell.length_c   1.000
_cell.angle_alpha   90.00
_cell.angle_beta   90.00
_cell.angle_gamma   90.00
#
_symmetry.space_group_name_H-M   'P 1'
#
loop_
_entity.id
_entity.type
_entity.pdbx_description
1 polymer ?
#
loop_
_entity_poly.entity_id
_entity_poly.type
_entity_poly.pdbx_seq_one_letter_code
_entity_poly.pdbx_strand_id
1 'polypeptide(L)'
;MTDKAPLKIHDLRPAPGANKAKTRKGRGEASKGKTAGRGTKGSHARTTVPLGFEGGQVPLQRRLPKLKGFSNALFKTTYQVVNLDRIGELFPEGGEVTVEALVAKGAVRKNQLVKVLGTGEISVAVNVQAHAFSSSAKEKIAAAGGSVTEL
;
A
#
# COMPACT_ATOMS: atom_id res chain seq x y z
N MET A 1 -13.41 37.96 -28.76
CA MET A 1 -14.77 37.47 -29.07
C MET A 1 -14.78 35.98 -28.83
N THR A 2 -15.15 35.59 -27.62
CA THR A 2 -15.13 34.21 -27.11
C THR A 2 -16.51 33.60 -27.29
N ASP A 3 -16.77 32.98 -28.43
CA ASP A 3 -17.87 32.02 -28.57
C ASP A 3 -17.41 30.68 -27.97
N LYS A 4 -17.46 30.59 -26.64
CA LYS A 4 -17.37 29.31 -25.93
C LYS A 4 -18.73 28.63 -26.07
N ALA A 5 -18.93 27.92 -27.18
CA ALA A 5 -20.04 26.99 -27.29
C ALA A 5 -19.97 26.02 -26.08
N PRO A 6 -21.10 25.74 -25.40
CA PRO A 6 -21.09 24.86 -24.23
C PRO A 6 -20.57 23.47 -24.63
N LEU A 7 -19.80 22.83 -23.75
CA LEU A 7 -19.30 21.46 -23.96
C LEU A 7 -20.49 20.53 -24.20
N LYS A 8 -20.58 19.97 -25.41
CA LYS A 8 -21.61 19.01 -25.78
C LYS A 8 -21.04 17.60 -25.69
N ILE A 9 -21.93 16.60 -25.71
CA ILE A 9 -21.56 15.19 -25.61
C ILE A 9 -20.52 14.77 -26.67
N HIS A 10 -20.57 15.34 -27.88
CA HIS A 10 -19.65 15.02 -28.96
C HIS A 10 -18.25 15.66 -28.84
N ASP A 11 -18.06 16.60 -27.91
CA ASP A 11 -16.76 17.23 -27.66
C ASP A 11 -15.89 16.41 -26.70
N LEU A 12 -16.50 15.46 -25.98
CA LEU A 12 -15.81 14.58 -25.03
C LEU A 12 -14.92 13.58 -25.77
N ARG A 13 -13.61 13.65 -25.53
CA ARG A 13 -12.63 12.69 -26.03
C ARG A 13 -11.74 12.20 -24.89
N PRO A 14 -11.36 10.92 -24.87
CA PRO A 14 -10.40 10.43 -23.88
C PRO A 14 -9.03 11.06 -24.11
N ALA A 15 -8.22 11.14 -23.04
CA ALA A 15 -6.83 11.58 -23.15
C ALA A 15 -6.05 10.66 -24.13
N PRO A 16 -5.07 11.22 -24.87
CA PRO A 16 -4.30 10.43 -25.83
C PRO A 16 -3.63 9.24 -25.12
N GLY A 17 -3.83 8.03 -25.66
CA GLY A 17 -3.29 6.80 -25.08
C GLY A 17 -4.12 6.16 -23.96
N ALA A 18 -5.18 6.80 -23.46
CA ALA A 18 -6.03 6.22 -22.42
C ALA A 18 -6.71 4.92 -22.86
N ASN A 19 -7.08 4.83 -24.15
CA ASN A 19 -7.68 3.64 -24.73
C ASN A 19 -6.74 3.02 -25.76
N LYS A 20 -6.32 1.77 -25.53
CA LYS A 20 -5.53 0.98 -26.48
C LYS A 20 -6.41 -0.03 -27.20
N ALA A 21 -6.29 -0.10 -28.53
CA ALA A 21 -7.02 -1.07 -29.33
C ALA A 21 -6.65 -2.51 -28.90
N LYS A 22 -7.68 -3.34 -28.65
CA LYS A 22 -7.50 -4.75 -28.28
C LYS A 22 -7.12 -5.56 -29.52
N THR A 23 -6.05 -6.35 -29.44
CA THR A 23 -5.74 -7.32 -30.49
C THR A 23 -6.78 -8.44 -30.49
N ARG A 24 -7.60 -8.51 -31.53
CA ARG A 24 -8.56 -9.61 -31.76
C ARG A 24 -7.82 -10.77 -32.43
N LYS A 25 -7.46 -11.78 -31.64
CA LYS A 25 -6.74 -12.97 -32.13
C LYS A 25 -7.62 -13.81 -33.07
N GLY A 26 -7.00 -14.50 -34.03
CA GLY A 26 -7.70 -15.36 -35.00
C GLY A 26 -8.52 -14.59 -36.04
N ARG A 27 -8.05 -13.42 -36.48
CA ARG A 27 -8.71 -12.57 -37.49
C ARG A 27 -7.70 -12.15 -38.55
N GLY A 28 -7.49 -13.00 -39.56
CA GLY A 28 -6.57 -12.77 -40.68
C GLY A 28 -5.10 -13.00 -40.33
N GLU A 29 -4.30 -13.28 -41.36
CA GLU A 29 -2.86 -13.60 -41.24
C GLU A 29 -2.00 -12.38 -40.89
N ALA A 30 -2.42 -11.16 -41.26
CA ALA A 30 -1.73 -9.92 -40.90
C ALA A 30 -1.84 -9.56 -39.39
N SER A 31 -2.71 -10.24 -38.65
CA SER A 31 -2.84 -10.15 -37.20
C SER A 31 -2.25 -11.43 -36.55
N LYS A 32 -2.64 -11.74 -35.32
CA LYS A 32 -2.39 -13.05 -34.70
C LYS A 32 -3.32 -14.10 -35.32
N GLY A 33 -3.12 -14.39 -36.61
CA GLY A 33 -3.87 -15.35 -37.42
C GLY A 33 -3.58 -16.80 -37.05
N LYS A 34 -4.29 -17.73 -37.71
CA LYS A 34 -4.16 -19.19 -37.67
C LYS A 34 -4.07 -19.84 -36.28
N THR A 35 -2.93 -19.67 -35.59
CA THR A 35 -2.63 -20.25 -34.28
C THR A 35 -2.95 -19.34 -33.10
N ALA A 36 -3.32 -18.07 -33.35
CA ALA A 36 -3.62 -17.08 -32.32
C ALA A 36 -2.46 -16.88 -31.29
N GLY A 37 -1.22 -17.20 -31.68
CA GLY A 37 -0.03 -17.13 -30.83
C GLY A 37 0.16 -18.33 -29.90
N ARG A 38 -0.52 -19.46 -30.14
CA ARG A 38 -0.38 -20.70 -29.37
C ARG A 38 0.57 -21.75 -29.97
N GLY A 39 1.18 -21.46 -31.13
CA GLY A 39 2.00 -22.43 -31.86
C GLY A 39 1.15 -23.50 -32.56
N THR A 40 1.76 -24.63 -32.96
CA THR A 40 1.11 -25.62 -33.84
C THR A 40 0.33 -26.70 -33.10
N LYS A 41 0.99 -27.49 -32.25
CA LYS A 41 0.41 -28.64 -31.53
C LYS A 41 0.94 -28.69 -30.09
N GLY A 42 0.47 -29.67 -29.31
CA GLY A 42 0.87 -29.88 -27.91
C GLY A 42 -0.14 -29.34 -26.91
N SER A 43 0.14 -29.56 -25.61
CA SER A 43 -0.78 -29.21 -24.53
C SER A 43 -1.08 -27.72 -24.49
N HIS A 44 -0.08 -26.84 -24.64
CA HIS A 44 -0.28 -25.37 -24.67
C HIS A 44 -1.05 -24.84 -25.89
N ALA A 45 -1.12 -25.62 -26.98
CA ALA A 45 -1.94 -25.27 -28.13
C ALA A 45 -3.43 -25.57 -27.87
N ARG A 46 -3.72 -26.71 -27.22
CA ARG A 46 -5.06 -27.23 -26.96
C ARG A 46 -5.67 -26.65 -25.68
N THR A 47 -4.90 -26.62 -24.61
CA THR A 47 -5.30 -26.27 -23.24
C THR A 47 -4.21 -25.47 -22.52
N THR A 48 -4.38 -25.24 -21.22
CA THR A 48 -3.38 -24.55 -20.37
C THR A 48 -2.83 -25.53 -19.35
N VAL A 49 -1.52 -25.50 -19.13
CA VAL A 49 -0.86 -26.31 -18.10
C VAL A 49 -0.95 -25.58 -16.75
N PRO A 50 -1.25 -26.28 -15.63
CA PRO A 50 -1.30 -25.65 -14.31
C PRO A 50 0.02 -24.99 -13.91
N LEU A 51 -0.04 -23.81 -13.28
CA LEU A 51 1.14 -23.03 -12.88
C LEU A 51 2.10 -23.78 -11.95
N GLY A 52 1.58 -24.65 -11.07
CA GLY A 52 2.38 -25.41 -10.12
C GLY A 52 2.95 -26.73 -10.66
N PHE A 53 2.77 -27.03 -11.95
CA PHE A 53 3.26 -28.27 -12.57
C PHE A 53 4.58 -28.02 -13.32
N GLU A 54 5.62 -28.77 -12.94
CA GLU A 54 6.99 -28.60 -13.47
C GLU A 54 7.42 -29.78 -14.35
N GLY A 55 6.52 -30.30 -15.20
CA GLY A 55 6.90 -31.30 -16.20
C GLY A 55 7.09 -32.73 -15.68
N GLY A 56 6.63 -33.03 -14.46
CA GLY A 56 6.69 -34.37 -13.85
C GLY A 56 7.68 -34.49 -12.70
N GLN A 57 8.57 -33.52 -12.51
CA GLN A 57 9.39 -33.45 -11.30
C GLN A 57 8.57 -33.00 -10.09
N VAL A 58 9.10 -33.22 -8.88
CA VAL A 58 8.48 -32.72 -7.64
C VAL A 58 8.48 -31.18 -7.68
N PRO A 59 7.31 -30.51 -7.59
CA PRO A 59 7.24 -29.06 -7.68
C PRO A 59 8.02 -28.34 -6.58
N LEU A 60 8.51 -27.12 -6.86
CA LEU A 60 9.30 -26.32 -5.92
C LEU A 60 8.60 -26.12 -4.56
N GLN A 61 7.30 -25.83 -4.58
CA GLN A 61 6.48 -25.66 -3.37
C GLN A 61 6.41 -26.91 -2.46
N ARG A 62 6.76 -28.10 -2.99
CA ARG A 62 6.85 -29.36 -2.24
C ARG A 62 8.29 -29.72 -1.88
N ARG A 63 9.28 -29.25 -2.63
CA ARG A 63 10.71 -29.48 -2.38
C ARG A 63 11.24 -28.64 -1.22
N LEU A 64 10.75 -27.41 -1.09
CA LEU A 64 11.18 -26.51 -0.02
C LEU A 64 10.49 -26.86 1.30
N PRO A 65 11.22 -26.81 2.43
CA PRO A 65 10.60 -26.95 3.74
C PRO A 65 9.62 -25.80 3.98
N LYS A 66 8.55 -26.07 4.74
CA LYS A 66 7.60 -25.02 5.16
C LYS A 66 8.30 -24.01 6.08
N LEU A 67 7.85 -22.76 6.04
CA LEU A 67 8.32 -21.72 6.97
C LEU A 67 8.09 -22.18 8.41
N LYS A 68 9.07 -21.90 9.28
CA LYS A 68 9.05 -22.30 10.69
C LYS A 68 8.00 -21.50 11.48
N GLY A 69 7.52 -22.07 12.58
CA GLY A 69 6.64 -21.41 13.55
C GLY A 69 5.14 -21.57 13.26
N PHE A 70 4.33 -20.79 14.00
CA PHE A 70 2.87 -20.76 13.86
C PHE A 70 2.37 -19.30 13.84
N SER A 71 1.18 -19.05 13.29
CA SER A 71 0.61 -17.70 13.26
C SER A 71 -0.22 -17.44 14.51
N ASN A 72 0.16 -16.45 15.32
CA ASN A 72 -0.71 -15.87 16.35
C ASN A 72 -1.61 -14.75 15.76
N ALA A 73 -2.18 -14.95 14.58
CA ALA A 73 -2.83 -13.87 13.83
C ALA A 73 -4.09 -13.31 14.52
N LEU A 74 -4.82 -14.17 15.25
CA LEU A 74 -6.07 -13.79 15.90
C LEU A 74 -5.88 -12.98 17.19
N PHE A 75 -4.78 -13.21 17.93
CA PHE A 75 -4.55 -12.57 19.23
C PHE A 75 -3.35 -11.62 19.24
N LYS A 76 -2.62 -11.50 18.12
CA LYS A 76 -1.53 -10.54 18.01
C LYS A 76 -2.08 -9.12 18.02
N THR A 77 -1.75 -8.38 19.07
CA THR A 77 -1.96 -6.93 19.11
C THR A 77 -1.00 -6.26 18.12
N THR A 78 -1.56 -5.55 17.14
CA THR A 78 -0.78 -4.82 16.16
C THR A 78 -0.97 -3.33 16.39
N TYR A 79 0.15 -2.62 16.41
CA TYR A 79 0.16 -1.17 16.57
C TYR A 79 0.50 -0.54 15.22
N GLN A 80 -0.20 0.53 14.89
CA GLN A 80 0.20 1.46 13.87
C GLN A 80 1.27 2.39 14.44
N VAL A 81 2.36 2.54 13.71
CA VAL A 81 3.53 3.31 14.18
C VAL A 81 3.50 4.74 13.67
N VAL A 82 3.92 5.68 14.53
CA VAL A 82 4.18 7.07 14.16
C VAL A 82 5.53 7.49 14.75
N ASN A 83 6.39 8.09 13.93
CA ASN A 83 7.70 8.59 14.34
C ASN A 83 7.66 10.06 14.75
N LEU A 84 8.65 10.50 15.52
CA LEU A 84 8.76 11.91 15.97
C LEU A 84 8.95 12.87 14.80
N ASP A 85 9.72 12.50 13.76
CA ASP A 85 9.88 13.32 12.55
C ASP A 85 8.53 13.72 11.95
N ARG A 86 7.62 12.73 11.84
CA ARG A 86 6.31 12.93 11.25
C ARG A 86 5.41 13.78 12.15
N ILE A 87 5.56 13.67 13.47
CA ILE A 87 4.85 14.52 14.42
C ILE A 87 5.35 15.96 14.30
N GLY A 88 6.67 16.17 14.21
CA GLY A 88 7.25 17.50 14.02
C GLY A 88 6.77 18.19 12.74
N GLU A 89 6.71 17.46 11.61
CA GLU A 89 6.16 17.98 10.36
C GLU A 89 4.68 18.37 10.45
N LEU A 90 3.89 17.57 11.15
CA LEU A 90 2.44 17.76 11.24
C LEU A 90 2.05 18.79 12.29
N PHE A 91 2.86 18.98 13.34
CA PHE A 91 2.62 19.87 14.45
C PHE A 91 3.80 20.85 14.64
N PRO A 92 4.03 21.78 13.69
CA PRO A 92 5.15 22.71 13.76
C PRO A 92 5.04 23.71 14.92
N GLU A 93 3.81 24.05 15.34
CA GLU A 93 3.55 24.92 16.50
C GLU A 93 3.46 24.13 17.81
N GLY A 94 3.53 22.80 17.75
CA GLY A 94 3.38 21.92 18.91
C GLY A 94 1.93 21.74 19.32
N GLY A 95 1.72 21.43 20.60
CA GLY A 95 0.40 21.29 21.20
C GLY A 95 -0.01 19.84 21.47
N GLU A 96 -1.31 19.60 21.52
CA GLU A 96 -1.88 18.31 21.91
C GLU A 96 -1.99 17.36 20.70
N VAL A 97 -1.34 16.20 20.82
CA VAL A 97 -1.32 15.16 19.79
C VAL A 97 -2.06 13.95 20.36
N THR A 98 -3.37 13.96 20.18
CA THR A 98 -4.24 12.81 20.45
C THR A 98 -4.31 11.88 19.25
N VAL A 99 -4.80 10.65 19.46
CA VAL A 99 -5.07 9.70 18.38
C VAL A 99 -6.02 10.30 17.34
N GLU A 100 -7.03 11.05 17.78
CA GLU A 100 -7.99 11.73 16.89
C GLU A 100 -7.31 12.82 16.04
N ALA A 101 -6.43 13.63 16.65
CA ALA A 101 -5.66 14.65 15.94
C ALA A 101 -4.73 14.04 14.88
N LEU A 102 -4.10 12.89 15.19
CA LEU A 102 -3.29 12.13 14.25
C LEU A 102 -4.12 11.57 13.09
N VAL A 103 -5.36 11.14 13.33
CA VAL A 103 -6.29 10.69 12.27
C VAL A 103 -6.70 11.87 11.39
N ALA A 104 -7.05 13.01 11.99
CA ALA A 104 -7.47 14.21 11.26
C ALA A 104 -6.39 14.72 10.30
N LYS A 105 -5.12 14.64 10.71
CA LYS A 105 -3.95 14.98 9.87
C LYS A 105 -3.49 13.85 8.95
N GLY A 106 -4.17 12.70 8.94
CA GLY A 106 -3.86 11.56 8.08
C GLY A 106 -2.57 10.81 8.43
N ALA A 107 -2.06 10.96 9.65
CA ALA A 107 -0.87 10.25 10.13
C ALA A 107 -1.17 8.78 10.47
N VAL A 108 -2.37 8.53 11.01
CA VAL A 108 -2.83 7.19 11.39
C VAL A 108 -4.23 6.90 10.86
N ARG A 109 -4.60 5.62 10.82
CA ARG A 109 -5.94 5.18 10.46
C ARG A 109 -6.83 5.20 11.70
N LYS A 110 -8.12 5.48 11.51
CA LYS A 110 -9.13 5.36 12.57
C LYS A 110 -9.22 3.92 13.10
N ASN A 111 -9.57 3.78 14.38
CA ASN A 111 -9.82 2.49 15.05
C ASN A 111 -8.64 1.52 15.03
N GLN A 112 -7.42 2.03 15.13
CA GLN A 112 -6.20 1.22 15.27
C GLN A 112 -5.44 1.64 16.52
N LEU A 113 -4.79 0.69 17.19
CA LEU A 113 -3.89 1.00 18.29
C LEU A 113 -2.67 1.73 17.74
N VAL A 114 -2.21 2.78 18.43
CA VAL A 114 -1.12 3.64 17.96
C VAL A 114 0.08 3.52 18.90
N LYS A 115 1.25 3.28 18.32
CA LYS A 115 2.53 3.30 19.03
C LYS A 115 3.44 4.39 18.48
N VAL A 116 3.97 5.24 19.36
CA VAL A 116 4.92 6.29 18.99
C VAL A 116 6.35 5.78 19.14
N LEU A 117 7.17 6.03 18.12
CA LEU A 117 8.56 5.60 18.03
C LEU A 117 9.52 6.79 17.93
N GLY A 118 10.72 6.64 18.50
CA GLY A 118 11.69 7.73 18.67
C GLY A 118 12.60 8.02 17.48
N THR A 119 12.22 7.66 16.25
CA THR A 119 12.99 8.05 15.05
C THR A 119 12.74 9.54 14.78
N GLY A 120 13.83 10.30 14.65
CA GLY A 120 13.77 11.73 14.46
C GLY A 120 14.12 12.58 15.68
N GLU A 121 14.12 13.89 15.47
CA GLU A 121 14.26 14.90 16.50
C GLU A 121 13.03 15.80 16.52
N ILE A 122 12.58 16.14 17.73
CA ILE A 122 11.44 17.04 17.92
C ILE A 122 11.94 18.24 18.71
N SER A 123 11.89 19.41 18.09
CA SER A 123 12.32 20.68 18.69
C SER A 123 11.17 21.39 19.41
N VAL A 124 9.94 20.92 19.21
CA VAL A 124 8.72 21.55 19.69
C VAL A 124 8.15 20.76 20.85
N ALA A 125 7.62 21.47 21.86
CA ALA A 125 6.94 20.85 22.99
C ALA A 125 5.59 20.28 22.53
N VAL A 126 5.43 18.96 22.69
CA VAL A 126 4.22 18.24 22.27
C VAL A 126 3.68 17.39 23.42
N ASN A 127 2.37 17.45 23.63
CA ASN A 127 1.65 16.60 24.59
C ASN A 127 1.03 15.42 23.84
N VAL A 128 1.67 14.26 23.87
CA VAL A 128 1.28 13.11 23.06
C VAL A 128 0.47 12.09 23.88
N GLN A 129 -0.75 11.81 23.42
CA GLN A 129 -1.63 10.78 23.96
C GLN A 129 -1.75 9.61 22.97
N ALA A 130 -1.21 8.45 23.33
CA ALA A 130 -1.24 7.25 22.49
C ALA A 130 -1.26 5.97 23.33
N HIS A 131 -1.47 4.82 22.69
CA HIS A 131 -1.64 3.53 23.37
C HIS A 131 -0.32 2.91 23.82
N ALA A 132 0.79 3.24 23.17
CA ALA A 132 2.12 2.75 23.52
C ALA A 132 3.23 3.69 23.02
N PHE A 133 4.39 3.64 23.66
CA PHE A 133 5.55 4.43 23.28
C PHE A 133 6.84 3.59 23.34
N SER A 134 7.83 3.89 22.49
CA SER A 134 9.19 3.39 22.70
C SER A 134 9.90 4.18 23.80
N SER A 135 10.86 3.57 24.49
CA SER A 135 11.71 4.26 25.49
C SER A 135 12.37 5.50 24.89
N SER A 136 12.97 5.34 23.71
CA SER A 136 13.58 6.45 22.96
C SER A 136 12.62 7.58 22.61
N ALA A 137 11.33 7.29 22.40
CA ALA A 137 10.34 8.32 22.15
C ALA A 137 10.03 9.09 23.44
N LYS A 138 9.83 8.38 24.56
CA LYS A 138 9.56 9.00 25.86
C LYS A 138 10.68 9.96 26.26
N GLU A 139 11.94 9.55 26.11
CA GLU A 139 13.12 10.38 26.41
C GLU A 139 13.21 11.64 25.54
N LYS A 140 13.05 11.50 24.22
CA LYS A 140 13.15 12.64 23.29
C LYS A 140 12.00 13.63 23.43
N ILE A 141 10.78 13.15 23.68
CA ILE A 141 9.63 14.03 23.94
C ILE A 141 9.83 14.80 25.24
N ALA A 142 10.31 14.13 26.31
CA ALA A 142 10.62 14.80 27.57
C ALA A 142 11.77 15.82 27.42
N ALA A 143 12.81 15.50 26.64
CA ALA A 143 13.91 16.41 26.34
C ALA A 143 13.46 17.68 25.58
N ALA A 144 12.44 17.56 24.74
CA ALA A 144 11.81 18.68 24.06
C ALA A 144 10.81 19.46 24.95
N GLY A 145 10.67 19.10 26.23
CA GLY A 145 9.73 19.72 27.15
C GLY A 145 8.26 19.32 26.94
N GLY A 146 8.02 18.23 26.21
CA GLY A 146 6.70 17.66 25.99
C GLY A 146 6.28 16.68 27.09
N SER A 147 4.99 16.31 27.10
CA SER A 147 4.44 15.30 27.99
C SER A 147 3.95 14.07 27.23
N VAL A 148 3.98 12.92 27.90
CA VAL A 148 3.56 11.64 27.34
C VAL A 148 2.47 11.06 28.23
N THR A 149 1.31 10.74 27.64
CA THR A 149 0.21 10.05 28.32
C THR A 149 -0.11 8.76 27.59
N GLU A 150 -0.05 7.66 28.33
CA GLU A 150 -0.38 6.32 27.84
C GLU A 150 -1.85 6.03 28.18
N LEU A 151 -2.63 5.63 27.17
CA LEU A 151 -4.07 5.35 27.26
C LEU A 151 -4.38 3.92 27.70
#